data_AF-A0A160VGV1-F1
#
_entry.id   AF-A0A160VGV1-F1
#
_cell.length_a   1.000
_cell.length_b   1.000
_cell.length_c   1.000
_cell.angle_alpha   90.00
_cell.angle_beta   90.00
_cell.angle_gamma   90.00
#
_symmetry.space_group_name_H-M   'P 1'
#
loop_
_entity.id
_entity.type
_entity.pdbx_description
1 polymer ?
#
loop_
_entity_poly.entity_id
_entity_poly.type
_entity_poly.pdbx_seq_one_letter_code
_entity_poly.pdbx_strand_id
1 'polypeptide(L)'
;MAEGDVEYGYAFSVENVFPYLWYRKGISKRSDIGVRVGLPIYGSGLDYSRLLYEKENKWDMLNLAWSLNPNYNYDFTYYKFRQRQNKKTGALGGTAWTGIRFMYIPKGISDKTSTRIGFLFGGKPGSKLSYEIGYFHDFSSMPISYLFKSDYKPKEEDRFSEFPHTTKFGLPSENSRITGFSLQVFFNLGYSRAEKKEPEAIAPETEQ
;
A
#
# COMPACT_ATOMS: atom_id res chain seq x y z
N MET A 1 -3.40 2.93 14.43
CA MET A 1 -3.97 2.08 15.51
C MET A 1 -3.67 2.76 16.86
N ALA A 2 -4.09 2.21 18.00
CA ALA A 2 -3.56 2.74 19.27
C ALA A 2 -2.10 2.32 19.45
N GLU A 3 -1.39 3.02 20.33
CA GLU A 3 -0.01 2.66 20.65
C GLU A 3 0.05 1.27 21.26
N GLY A 4 0.92 0.42 20.71
CA GLY A 4 1.09 -0.96 21.09
C GLY A 4 0.10 -1.95 20.47
N ASP A 5 -0.95 -1.50 19.79
CA ASP A 5 -1.86 -2.39 19.06
C ASP A 5 -1.13 -3.12 17.94
N VAL A 6 -1.53 -4.36 17.69
CA VAL A 6 -0.93 -5.23 16.68
C VAL A 6 -2.02 -5.81 15.78
N GLU A 7 -1.81 -5.72 14.48
CA GLU A 7 -2.65 -6.33 13.45
C GLU A 7 -1.77 -7.15 12.51
N TYR A 8 -2.18 -8.37 12.16
CA TYR A 8 -1.42 -9.21 11.24
C TYR A 8 -2.31 -10.09 10.39
N GLY A 9 -1.75 -10.56 9.28
CA GLY A 9 -2.49 -11.35 8.31
C GLY A 9 -1.64 -11.85 7.17
N TYR A 10 -2.30 -12.41 6.17
CA TYR A 10 -1.69 -12.72 4.88
C TYR A 10 -2.38 -11.91 3.78
N ALA A 11 -1.66 -11.67 2.70
CA ALA A 11 -2.15 -10.96 1.55
C ALA A 11 -1.80 -11.72 0.28
N PHE A 12 -2.72 -11.71 -0.68
CA PHE A 12 -2.54 -12.22 -2.02
C PHE A 12 -2.52 -11.05 -2.99
N SER A 13 -1.48 -10.97 -3.81
CA SER A 13 -1.35 -9.98 -4.90
C SER A 13 -1.28 -10.76 -6.20
N VAL A 14 -2.10 -10.39 -7.19
CA VAL A 14 -2.01 -11.03 -8.53
C VAL A 14 -0.62 -10.83 -9.12
N GLU A 15 0.02 -9.72 -8.80
CA GLU A 15 1.34 -9.32 -9.30
C GLU A 15 2.48 -10.13 -8.68
N ASN A 16 2.32 -10.58 -7.42
CA ASN A 16 3.38 -11.28 -6.70
C ASN A 16 3.27 -12.81 -6.82
N VAL A 17 2.18 -13.35 -7.38
CA VAL A 17 1.84 -14.78 -7.56
C VAL A 17 1.73 -15.56 -6.25
N PHE A 18 2.57 -15.27 -5.26
CA PHE A 18 2.64 -15.87 -3.95
C PHE A 18 2.06 -14.96 -2.86
N PRO A 19 1.44 -15.54 -1.82
CA PRO A 19 1.02 -14.78 -0.66
C PRO A 19 2.22 -14.29 0.15
N TYR A 20 2.04 -13.16 0.82
CA TYR A 20 2.99 -12.65 1.81
C TYR A 20 2.29 -12.41 3.16
N LEU A 21 3.04 -12.57 4.24
CA LEU A 21 2.60 -12.20 5.57
C LEU A 21 2.82 -10.71 5.78
N TRP A 22 1.90 -10.07 6.48
CA TRP A 22 2.07 -8.70 6.92
C TRP A 22 1.77 -8.60 8.41
N TYR A 23 2.56 -7.78 9.09
CA TYR A 23 2.48 -7.50 10.51
C TYR A 23 2.57 -6.00 10.68
N ARG A 24 1.67 -5.40 11.45
CA ARG A 24 1.67 -3.97 11.73
C ARG A 24 1.53 -3.73 13.23
N LYS A 25 2.29 -2.76 13.73
CA LYS A 25 2.28 -2.35 15.13
C LYS A 25 2.08 -0.84 15.23
N GLY A 26 1.18 -0.41 16.10
CA GLY A 26 0.99 0.99 16.46
C GLY A 26 2.17 1.46 17.32
N ILE A 27 2.87 2.49 16.86
CA ILE A 27 4.03 3.05 17.58
C ILE A 27 3.68 4.38 18.29
N SER A 28 2.57 5.01 17.91
CA SER A 28 2.00 6.14 18.63
C SER A 28 0.50 6.24 18.32
N LYS A 29 -0.18 7.22 18.93
CA LYS A 29 -1.59 7.55 18.60
C LYS A 29 -1.83 7.90 17.14
N ARG A 30 -0.78 8.24 16.37
CA ARG A 30 -0.90 8.69 14.98
C ARG A 30 0.01 7.95 14.01
N SER A 31 0.85 7.03 14.47
CA SER A 31 1.82 6.37 13.60
C SER A 31 1.85 4.89 13.85
N ASP A 32 2.00 4.14 12.76
CA ASP A 32 2.08 2.69 12.74
C ASP A 32 3.28 2.27 11.88
N ILE A 33 3.95 1.19 12.25
CA ILE A 33 5.00 0.56 11.45
C ILE A 33 4.55 -0.84 11.03
N GLY A 34 4.83 -1.20 9.79
CA GLY A 34 4.50 -2.49 9.20
C GLY A 34 5.74 -3.18 8.65
N VAL A 35 5.70 -4.50 8.74
CA VAL A 35 6.68 -5.43 8.16
C VAL A 35 5.91 -6.41 7.30
N ARG A 36 6.35 -6.58 6.06
CA ARG A 36 5.88 -7.60 5.13
C ARG A 36 6.99 -8.61 4.95
N VAL A 37 6.63 -9.88 5.04
CA VAL A 37 7.53 -11.02 4.88
C VAL A 37 6.88 -11.97 3.87
N GLY A 38 7.39 -11.97 2.65
CA GLY A 38 7.02 -13.00 1.68
C GLY A 38 8.12 -14.04 1.53
N LEU A 39 7.87 -15.04 0.67
CA LEU A 39 8.87 -16.06 0.33
C LEU A 39 10.15 -15.38 -0.18
N PRO A 40 11.34 -15.98 0.01
CA PRO A 40 12.68 -15.34 0.06
C PRO A 40 13.17 -14.43 -1.09
N ILE A 41 12.30 -14.02 -2.03
CA ILE A 41 12.60 -13.10 -3.14
C ILE A 41 11.39 -12.22 -3.53
N TYR A 42 10.22 -12.39 -2.89
CA TYR A 42 8.96 -11.74 -3.30
C TYR A 42 8.18 -11.24 -2.09
N GLY A 43 7.78 -9.96 -2.09
CA GLY A 43 6.76 -9.42 -1.19
C GLY A 43 7.29 -8.85 0.14
N SER A 44 8.58 -8.94 0.41
CA SER A 44 9.15 -8.46 1.67
C SER A 44 9.35 -6.95 1.67
N GLY A 45 9.12 -6.29 2.80
CA GLY A 45 9.25 -4.85 2.87
C GLY A 45 8.87 -4.25 4.21
N LEU A 46 9.06 -2.95 4.33
CA LEU A 46 8.68 -2.15 5.50
C LEU A 46 7.70 -1.07 5.07
N ASP A 47 6.77 -0.72 5.95
CA ASP A 47 5.90 0.44 5.74
C ASP A 47 5.78 1.27 7.01
N TYR A 48 5.71 2.58 6.85
CA TYR A 48 5.42 3.54 7.89
C TYR A 48 4.16 4.28 7.50
N SER A 49 3.17 4.25 8.39
CA SER A 49 1.90 4.94 8.19
C SER A 49 1.70 6.02 9.24
N ARG A 50 1.19 7.18 8.83
CA ARG A 50 0.87 8.30 9.73
C ARG A 50 -0.52 8.85 9.44
N LEU A 51 -1.34 8.95 10.48
CA LEU A 51 -2.62 9.66 10.49
C LEU A 51 -2.36 11.16 10.33
N LEU A 52 -2.93 11.75 9.27
CA LEU A 52 -2.79 13.18 8.97
C LEU A 52 -4.02 13.98 9.39
N TYR A 53 -5.20 13.41 9.18
CA TYR A 53 -6.47 14.05 9.45
C TYR A 53 -7.47 13.01 9.94
N GLU A 54 -8.32 13.38 10.88
CA GLU A 54 -9.41 12.54 11.38
C GLU A 54 -10.59 13.43 11.73
N LYS A 55 -11.76 13.11 11.18
CA LYS A 55 -13.02 13.76 11.53
C LYS A 55 -14.17 12.78 11.34
N GLU A 56 -14.91 12.54 12.43
CA GLU A 56 -16.08 11.67 12.46
C GLU A 56 -15.76 10.26 11.91
N ASN A 57 -16.34 9.90 10.77
CA ASN A 57 -16.16 8.60 10.11
C ASN A 57 -15.16 8.64 8.95
N LYS A 58 -14.32 9.67 8.88
CA LYS A 58 -13.33 9.86 7.81
C LYS A 58 -11.97 10.15 8.40
N TRP A 59 -10.94 9.63 7.76
CA TRP A 59 -9.57 9.93 8.11
C TRP A 59 -8.65 9.80 6.91
N ASP A 60 -7.55 10.55 6.94
CA ASP A 60 -6.53 10.52 5.90
C ASP A 60 -5.23 9.97 6.48
N MET A 61 -4.58 9.09 5.73
CA MET A 61 -3.30 8.51 6.13
C MET A 61 -2.25 8.73 5.05
N LEU A 62 -1.05 9.08 5.49
CA LEU A 62 0.14 8.98 4.68
C LEU A 62 0.81 7.64 4.93
N ASN A 63 1.25 6.97 3.87
CA ASN A 63 2.01 5.73 3.95
C ASN A 63 3.29 5.87 3.11
N LEU A 64 4.41 5.52 3.73
CA LEU A 64 5.72 5.42 3.11
C LEU A 64 6.12 3.95 3.18
N ALA A 65 6.22 3.29 2.04
CA ALA A 65 6.61 1.90 1.99
C ALA A 65 7.90 1.72 1.20
N TRP A 66 8.64 0.71 1.60
CA TRP A 66 9.84 0.24 0.95
C TRP A 66 9.72 -1.26 0.79
N SER A 67 9.97 -1.78 -0.41
CA SER A 67 9.87 -3.22 -0.66
C SER A 67 11.12 -3.77 -1.32
N LEU A 68 11.53 -4.93 -0.81
CA LEU A 68 12.48 -5.88 -1.39
C LEU A 68 11.69 -6.89 -2.24
N ASN A 69 10.99 -6.39 -3.25
CA ASN A 69 10.46 -7.22 -4.33
C ASN A 69 11.56 -7.38 -5.39
N PRO A 70 11.42 -8.24 -6.43
CA PRO A 70 12.41 -8.31 -7.51
C PRO A 70 12.68 -6.93 -8.14
N ASN A 71 11.69 -6.03 -8.06
CA ASN A 71 11.86 -4.60 -8.23
C ASN A 71 11.96 -3.94 -6.86
N TYR A 72 13.15 -3.49 -6.49
CA TYR A 72 13.35 -2.61 -5.34
C TYR A 72 12.50 -1.35 -5.54
N ASN A 73 11.59 -1.03 -4.61
CA ASN A 73 10.67 0.11 -4.78
C ASN A 73 10.53 0.96 -3.51
N TYR A 74 10.25 2.25 -3.75
CA TYR A 74 9.78 3.19 -2.75
C TYR A 74 8.39 3.65 -3.14
N ASP A 75 7.43 3.47 -2.23
CA ASP A 75 6.05 3.82 -2.47
C ASP A 75 5.63 4.92 -1.48
N PHE A 76 5.07 5.99 -2.02
CA PHE A 76 4.40 7.03 -1.27
C PHE A 76 2.92 6.94 -1.58
N THR A 77 2.08 6.74 -0.57
CA THR A 77 0.63 6.69 -0.76
C THR A 77 -0.07 7.63 0.19
N TYR A 78 -0.92 8.48 -0.36
CA TYR A 78 -1.87 9.25 0.41
C TYR A 78 -3.26 8.61 0.28
N TYR A 79 -3.79 8.13 1.40
CA TYR A 79 -5.09 7.49 1.49
C TYR A 79 -6.13 8.42 2.10
N LYS A 80 -7.34 8.33 1.59
CA LYS A 80 -8.57 8.87 2.19
C LYS A 80 -9.48 7.72 2.54
N PHE A 81 -9.73 7.53 3.83
CA PHE A 81 -10.62 6.50 4.35
C PHE A 81 -11.97 7.08 4.73
N ARG A 82 -13.00 6.26 4.56
CA ARG A 82 -14.36 6.55 5.01
C ARG A 82 -15.01 5.27 5.51
N GLN A 83 -15.41 5.28 6.77
CA GLN A 83 -16.22 4.24 7.35
C GLN A 83 -17.70 4.49 7.06
N ARG A 84 -18.39 3.49 6.53
CA ARG A 84 -19.84 3.58 6.33
C ARG A 84 -20.50 3.66 7.70
N GLN A 85 -21.45 4.58 7.85
CA GLN A 85 -22.25 4.71 9.06
C GLN A 85 -23.71 4.53 8.68
N ASN A 86 -24.41 3.67 9.42
CA ASN A 86 -25.84 3.52 9.25
C ASN A 86 -26.53 4.77 9.80
N LYS A 87 -27.22 5.53 8.93
CA LYS A 87 -27.90 6.78 9.31
C LYS A 87 -29.03 6.58 10.32
N LYS A 88 -29.61 5.36 10.43
CA LYS A 88 -30.73 5.07 11.33
C LYS A 88 -30.28 4.57 12.70
N THR A 89 -29.21 3.78 12.76
CA THR A 89 -28.75 3.14 14.01
C THR A 89 -27.43 3.69 14.54
N GLY A 90 -26.76 4.57 13.79
CA GLY A 90 -25.43 5.08 14.12
C GLY A 90 -24.30 4.04 14.01
N ALA A 91 -24.63 2.78 13.74
CA ALA A 91 -23.68 1.68 13.70
C ALA A 91 -22.64 1.87 12.59
N LEU A 92 -21.39 1.63 12.94
CA LEU A 92 -20.26 1.64 12.02
C LEU A 92 -20.22 0.33 11.22
N GLY A 93 -20.09 0.44 9.90
CA GLY A 93 -19.98 -0.66 8.98
C GLY A 93 -18.60 -0.75 8.34
N GLY A 94 -18.57 -1.30 7.12
CA GLY A 94 -17.34 -1.45 6.35
C GLY A 94 -16.64 -0.13 6.03
N THR A 95 -15.32 -0.20 5.90
CA THR A 95 -14.47 0.93 5.54
C THR A 95 -14.16 0.88 4.05
N ALA A 96 -14.21 2.01 3.37
CA ALA A 96 -13.72 2.15 2.01
C ALA A 96 -12.60 3.18 1.99
N TRP A 97 -11.65 3.03 1.07
CA TRP A 97 -10.61 4.03 0.84
C TRP A 97 -10.37 4.29 -0.63
N THR A 98 -9.90 5.50 -0.88
CA THR A 98 -9.27 5.89 -2.14
C THR A 98 -7.86 6.36 -1.85
N GLY A 99 -6.95 6.23 -2.79
CA GLY A 99 -5.58 6.70 -2.60
C GLY A 99 -4.94 7.16 -3.90
N ILE A 100 -3.96 8.04 -3.74
CA ILE A 100 -3.02 8.42 -4.78
C ILE A 100 -1.68 7.84 -4.35
N ARG A 101 -1.06 7.05 -5.23
CA ARG A 101 0.25 6.43 -4.98
C ARG A 101 1.25 6.89 -6.01
N PHE A 102 2.43 7.21 -5.53
CA PHE A 102 3.64 7.44 -6.29
C PHE A 102 4.59 6.29 -5.97
N MET A 103 5.16 5.67 -7.00
CA MET A 103 6.13 4.58 -6.84
C MET A 103 7.39 4.93 -7.61
N TYR A 104 8.54 4.75 -6.97
CA TYR A 104 9.84 4.91 -7.59
C TYR A 104 10.61 3.59 -7.52
N ILE A 105 10.92 3.05 -8.69
CA ILE A 105 11.71 1.84 -8.88
C ILE A 105 13.05 2.29 -9.46
N PRO A 106 14.12 2.40 -8.64
CA PRO A 106 15.44 2.80 -9.13
C PRO A 106 16.09 1.73 -10.01
N LYS A 107 15.76 0.44 -9.80
CA LYS A 107 16.30 -0.65 -10.59
C LYS A 107 15.27 -1.78 -10.69
N GLY A 108 14.67 -1.92 -11.87
CA GLY A 108 13.74 -3.00 -12.18
C GLY A 108 14.42 -4.22 -12.81
N ILE A 109 13.60 -5.20 -13.20
CA ILE A 109 14.03 -6.46 -13.85
C ILE A 109 14.79 -6.19 -15.16
N SER A 110 14.49 -5.10 -15.87
CA SER A 110 15.21 -4.72 -17.11
C SER A 110 16.40 -3.79 -16.89
N ASP A 111 16.86 -3.63 -15.64
CA ASP A 111 17.88 -2.67 -15.22
C ASP A 111 17.51 -1.20 -15.52
N LYS A 112 16.21 -0.90 -15.67
CA LYS A 112 15.70 0.45 -15.90
C LYS A 112 15.01 1.02 -14.67
N THR A 113 14.88 2.33 -14.67
CA THR A 113 14.11 3.07 -13.69
C THR A 113 12.63 3.13 -14.11
N SER A 114 11.72 3.14 -13.14
CA SER A 114 10.29 3.41 -13.39
C SER A 114 9.75 4.35 -12.32
N THR A 115 9.08 5.42 -12.75
CA THR A 115 8.39 6.35 -11.87
C THR A 115 6.91 6.32 -12.22
N ARG A 116 6.10 5.86 -11.27
CA ARG A 116 4.69 5.61 -11.50
C ARG A 116 3.84 6.49 -10.61
N ILE A 117 2.73 6.96 -11.16
CA ILE A 117 1.69 7.64 -10.39
C ILE A 117 0.35 7.05 -10.77
N GLY A 118 -0.53 6.90 -9.79
CA GLY A 118 -1.89 6.53 -10.09
C GLY A 118 -2.80 6.46 -8.88
N PHE A 119 -3.93 5.80 -9.11
CA PHE A 119 -5.03 5.75 -8.16
C PHE A 119 -5.27 4.33 -7.70
N LEU A 120 -5.70 4.20 -6.46
CA LEU A 120 -6.17 2.96 -5.88
C LEU A 120 -7.48 3.17 -5.14
N PHE A 121 -8.23 2.08 -5.06
CA PHE A 121 -9.52 1.97 -4.43
C PHE A 121 -9.53 0.68 -3.63
N GLY A 122 -10.04 0.74 -2.40
CA GLY A 122 -10.13 -0.46 -1.59
C GLY A 122 -11.28 -0.43 -0.62
N GLY A 123 -11.53 -1.58 -0.03
CA GLY A 123 -12.64 -1.79 0.86
C GLY A 123 -12.37 -2.90 1.86
N LYS A 124 -12.85 -2.70 3.07
CA LYS A 124 -12.90 -3.66 4.18
C LYS A 124 -14.37 -3.80 4.58
N PRO A 125 -15.16 -4.67 3.90
CA PRO A 125 -16.59 -4.83 4.16
C PRO A 125 -16.88 -5.40 5.56
N GLY A 126 -15.95 -6.15 6.16
CA GLY A 126 -16.04 -6.73 7.49
C GLY A 126 -14.69 -6.81 8.19
N SER A 127 -14.56 -7.57 9.28
CA SER A 127 -13.32 -7.63 10.06
C SER A 127 -12.20 -8.45 9.41
N LYS A 128 -12.55 -9.47 8.62
CA LYS A 128 -11.61 -10.50 8.13
C LYS A 128 -11.03 -10.24 6.73
N LEU A 129 -11.77 -9.58 5.85
CA LEU A 129 -11.41 -9.45 4.43
C LEU A 129 -11.32 -7.98 4.03
N SER A 130 -10.24 -7.66 3.31
CA SER A 130 -10.03 -6.38 2.65
C SER A 130 -9.55 -6.60 1.22
N TYR A 131 -9.82 -5.64 0.34
CA TYR A 131 -9.31 -5.66 -1.04
C TYR A 131 -8.83 -4.27 -1.44
N GLU A 132 -7.87 -4.22 -2.37
CA GLU A 132 -7.36 -3.02 -3.00
C GLU A 132 -7.13 -3.29 -4.49
N ILE A 133 -7.64 -2.40 -5.33
CA ILE A 133 -7.42 -2.39 -6.77
C ILE A 133 -6.84 -1.02 -7.16
N GLY A 134 -5.88 -1.01 -8.06
CA GLY A 134 -5.27 0.23 -8.52
C GLY A 134 -4.65 0.11 -9.90
N TYR A 135 -4.37 1.26 -10.48
CA TYR A 135 -3.57 1.37 -11.69
C TYR A 135 -2.58 2.52 -11.53
N PHE A 136 -1.33 2.23 -11.84
CA PHE A 136 -0.20 3.15 -11.69
C PHE A 136 0.57 3.26 -12.99
N HIS A 137 0.54 4.46 -13.57
CA HIS A 137 1.08 4.71 -14.90
C HIS A 137 2.51 5.25 -14.83
N ASP A 138 3.38 4.72 -15.68
CA ASP A 138 4.72 5.27 -15.94
C ASP A 138 4.68 6.18 -17.18
N PHE A 139 4.76 7.50 -16.97
CA PHE A 139 4.75 8.47 -18.06
C PHE A 139 6.07 8.53 -18.85
N SER A 140 7.10 7.81 -18.39
CA SER A 140 8.37 7.64 -19.10
C SER A 140 8.28 6.55 -20.17
N SER A 141 7.33 5.62 -20.04
CA SER A 141 7.26 4.44 -20.91
C SER A 141 6.21 4.48 -22.02
N MET A 142 5.13 5.23 -21.84
CA MET A 142 4.17 5.52 -22.91
C MET A 142 3.31 6.73 -22.54
N PRO A 143 2.67 7.40 -23.51
CA PRO A 143 1.60 8.35 -23.22
C PRO A 143 0.36 7.63 -22.67
N ILE A 144 -0.33 8.24 -21.70
CA ILE A 144 -1.53 7.67 -21.08
C ILE A 144 -2.68 7.43 -22.09
N SER A 145 -2.72 8.18 -23.19
CA SER A 145 -3.71 8.00 -24.27
C SER A 145 -3.61 6.64 -24.98
N TYR A 146 -2.49 5.94 -24.82
CA TYR A 146 -2.25 4.60 -25.36
C TYR A 146 -2.52 3.48 -24.34
N LEU A 147 -3.01 3.80 -23.13
CA LEU A 147 -3.28 2.80 -22.09
C LEU A 147 -4.16 1.65 -22.60
N PHE A 148 -5.28 1.98 -23.25
CA PHE A 148 -6.24 1.00 -23.76
C PHE A 148 -6.01 0.62 -25.22
N LYS A 149 -4.92 1.06 -25.84
CA LYS A 149 -4.62 0.81 -27.26
C LYS A 149 -3.56 -0.28 -27.39
N SER A 150 -3.90 -1.41 -28.00
CA SER A 150 -2.99 -2.56 -28.12
C SER A 150 -1.82 -2.35 -29.09
N ASP A 151 -1.88 -1.31 -29.92
CA ASP A 151 -0.99 -1.05 -31.05
C ASP A 151 0.18 -0.10 -30.77
N TYR A 152 0.36 0.31 -29.51
CA TYR A 152 1.45 1.23 -29.16
C TYR A 152 2.83 0.60 -29.43
N LYS A 153 3.58 1.22 -30.34
CA LYS A 153 4.99 0.92 -30.59
C LYS A 153 5.77 2.24 -30.50
N PRO A 154 6.76 2.34 -29.59
CA PRO A 154 7.61 3.52 -29.56
C PRO A 154 8.40 3.60 -30.87
N LYS A 155 8.49 4.79 -31.46
CA LYS A 155 9.40 5.04 -32.59
C LYS A 155 10.83 5.05 -32.04
N GLU A 156 11.82 4.61 -32.82
CA GLU A 156 13.21 4.47 -32.36
C GLU A 156 13.79 5.78 -31.78
N GLU A 157 13.36 6.93 -32.32
CA GLU A 157 13.80 8.28 -31.88
C GLU A 157 12.93 8.91 -30.75
N ASP A 158 11.87 8.23 -30.30
CA ASP A 158 10.99 8.75 -29.26
C ASP A 158 11.55 8.44 -27.87
N ARG A 159 11.34 9.34 -26.90
CA ARG A 159 11.82 9.19 -25.51
C ARG A 159 11.33 7.90 -24.82
N PHE A 160 10.27 7.29 -25.34
CA PHE A 160 9.70 6.05 -24.82
C PHE A 160 10.45 4.79 -25.29
N SER A 161 11.27 4.86 -26.35
CA SER A 161 12.02 3.71 -26.86
C SER A 161 13.05 3.19 -25.86
N GLU A 162 13.53 4.06 -24.96
CA GLU A 162 14.48 3.73 -23.89
C GLU A 162 13.87 2.87 -22.77
N PHE A 163 12.54 2.76 -22.72
CA PHE A 163 11.75 2.08 -21.68
C PHE A 163 10.87 0.98 -22.30
N PRO A 164 11.47 -0.14 -22.74
CA PRO A 164 10.75 -1.22 -23.42
C PRO A 164 9.70 -1.84 -22.50
N HIS A 165 8.52 -2.20 -23.05
CA HIS A 165 7.41 -2.82 -22.28
C HIS A 165 7.60 -4.32 -22.04
N THR A 166 8.57 -4.94 -22.72
CA THR A 166 8.90 -6.36 -22.59
C THR A 166 10.39 -6.52 -22.32
N THR A 167 10.74 -7.45 -21.46
CA THR A 167 12.12 -7.86 -21.20
C THR A 167 12.67 -8.67 -22.38
N LYS A 168 13.98 -8.94 -22.38
CA LYS A 168 14.65 -9.80 -23.37
C LYS A 168 14.05 -11.22 -23.45
N PHE A 169 13.38 -11.66 -22.40
CA PHE A 169 12.74 -12.98 -22.29
C PHE A 169 11.24 -12.97 -22.63
N GLY A 170 10.71 -11.84 -23.13
CA GLY A 170 9.29 -11.70 -23.49
C GLY A 170 8.33 -11.50 -22.31
N LEU A 171 8.84 -11.35 -21.08
CA LEU A 171 8.03 -11.04 -19.91
C LEU A 171 7.73 -9.54 -19.82
N PRO A 172 6.62 -9.11 -19.20
CA PRO A 172 6.37 -7.70 -18.93
C PRO A 172 7.51 -7.07 -18.11
N SER A 173 8.03 -5.93 -18.57
CA SER A 173 9.03 -5.14 -17.83
C SER A 173 8.38 -4.25 -16.77
N GLU A 174 9.19 -3.62 -15.93
CA GLU A 174 8.80 -2.54 -15.01
C GLU A 174 8.22 -1.30 -15.72
N ASN A 175 8.39 -1.16 -17.03
CA ASN A 175 7.81 -0.04 -17.79
C ASN A 175 6.50 -0.45 -18.50
N SER A 176 6.14 -1.73 -18.43
CA SER A 176 4.91 -2.26 -19.03
C SER A 176 3.66 -1.72 -18.36
N ARG A 177 2.66 -1.34 -19.16
CA ARG A 177 1.32 -0.97 -18.68
C ARG A 177 0.66 -2.05 -17.83
N ILE A 178 0.93 -3.33 -18.11
CA ILE A 178 0.30 -4.46 -17.41
C ILE A 178 0.79 -4.50 -15.96
N THR A 179 2.09 -4.23 -15.75
CA THR A 179 2.67 -4.17 -14.40
C THR A 179 2.23 -2.94 -13.60
N GLY A 180 1.52 -2.01 -14.23
CA GLY A 180 0.88 -0.88 -13.57
C GLY A 180 -0.43 -1.25 -12.87
N PHE A 181 -1.08 -2.35 -13.27
CA PHE A 181 -2.26 -2.85 -12.57
C PHE A 181 -1.87 -3.49 -11.24
N SER A 182 -2.67 -3.23 -10.21
CA SER A 182 -2.52 -3.79 -8.88
C SER A 182 -3.85 -4.36 -8.40
N LEU A 183 -3.89 -5.62 -7.98
CA LEU A 183 -5.01 -6.24 -7.29
C LEU A 183 -4.50 -7.02 -6.08
N GLN A 184 -4.90 -6.56 -4.90
CA GLN A 184 -4.50 -7.11 -3.61
C GLN A 184 -5.73 -7.51 -2.80
N VAL A 185 -5.66 -8.68 -2.16
CA VAL A 185 -6.66 -9.17 -1.23
C VAL A 185 -5.97 -9.49 0.08
N PHE A 186 -6.44 -8.91 1.17
CA PHE A 186 -5.87 -9.06 2.50
C PHE A 186 -6.82 -9.83 3.40
N PHE A 187 -6.27 -10.79 4.13
CA PHE A 187 -6.96 -11.59 5.12
C PHE A 187 -6.37 -11.27 6.49
N ASN A 188 -7.18 -10.67 7.35
CA ASN A 188 -6.79 -10.37 8.72
C ASN A 188 -6.96 -11.63 9.59
N LEU A 189 -5.85 -12.06 10.20
CA LEU A 189 -5.79 -13.24 11.08
C LEU A 189 -6.04 -12.89 12.55
N GLY A 190 -5.68 -11.68 12.97
CA GLY A 190 -5.81 -11.26 14.36
C GLY A 190 -5.58 -9.77 14.57
N TYR A 191 -6.23 -9.25 15.61
CA TYR A 191 -6.03 -7.92 16.16
C TYR A 191 -5.83 -8.05 17.67
N SER A 192 -4.67 -7.66 18.17
CA SER A 192 -4.35 -7.63 19.60
C SER A 192 -4.28 -6.18 20.06
N ARG A 193 -5.06 -5.83 21.09
CA ARG A 193 -4.99 -4.50 21.71
C ARG A 193 -3.86 -4.49 22.73
N ALA A 194 -3.07 -3.42 22.76
CA ALA A 194 -2.15 -3.24 23.86
C ALA A 194 -2.92 -3.11 25.18
N GLU A 195 -2.42 -3.76 26.22
CA GLU A 195 -2.87 -3.48 27.58
C GLU A 195 -2.57 -2.02 27.90
N LYS A 196 -3.60 -1.28 28.32
CA LYS A 196 -3.41 0.07 28.83
C LYS A 196 -2.58 -0.06 30.10
N LYS A 197 -1.32 0.37 30.06
CA LYS A 197 -0.60 0.70 31.29
C LYS A 197 -1.34 1.89 31.91
N GLU A 198 -2.09 1.67 32.98
CA GLU A 198 -2.56 2.77 33.81
C GLU A 198 -1.32 3.56 34.26
N PRO A 199 -1.34 4.91 34.18
CA PRO A 199 -0.26 5.70 34.74
C PRO A 199 -0.15 5.36 36.22
N GLU A 200 1.04 4.92 36.66
CA GLU A 200 1.33 4.73 38.07
C GLU A 200 0.91 5.99 38.81
N ALA A 201 -0.02 5.84 39.76
CA ALA A 201 -0.46 6.93 40.60
C ALA A 201 0.77 7.48 41.32
N ILE A 202 1.20 8.69 40.95
CA ILE A 202 2.22 9.43 41.69
C ILE A 202 1.62 9.67 43.07
N ALA A 203 2.04 8.88 44.06
CA ALA A 203 1.69 9.11 45.45
C ALA A 203 2.17 10.52 45.83
N PRO A 204 1.35 11.34 46.50
CA PRO A 204 1.79 12.65 46.92
C PRO A 204 2.98 12.48 47.87
N GLU A 205 4.09 13.15 47.56
CA GLU A 205 5.19 13.32 48.51
C GLU A 205 4.61 14.00 49.75
N THR A 206 4.53 13.25 50.85
CA THR A 206 4.32 13.82 52.17
C THR A 206 5.57 14.62 52.53
N GLU A 207 5.44 15.95 52.53
CA GLU A 207 6.38 16.86 53.17
C GLU A 207 6.57 16.45 54.64
N GLN A 208 7.84 16.29 55.06
CA GLN A 208 8.27 16.20 56.46
C GLN A 208 9.04 17.46 56.84
#